data_AF-A0A3A8J485-F1
#
_entry.id   AF-A0A3A8J485-F1
#
_cell.length_a   1.000
_cell.length_b   1.000
_cell.length_c   1.000
_cell.angle_alpha   90.00
_cell.angle_beta   90.00
_cell.angle_gamma   90.00
#
_symmetry.space_group_name_H-M   'P 1'
#
loop_
_entity.id
_entity.type
_entity.pdbx_description
1 polymer ?
#
loop_
_entity_poly.entity_id
_entity_poly.type
_entity_poly.pdbx_seq_one_letter_code
_entity_poly.pdbx_strand_id
1 'polypeptide(L)'
;MELSDPDTWWGLGLVFGLLAVGFWPLLLLAVLDVSGTTRKALVALGPVSICLGFAGLILVCGYRYGESLRWSRRQTWGLAALFLGLGLLGGLGLWFSEG
;
A
#
# COMPACT_ATOMS: atom_id res chain seq x y z
N MET A 1 -10.47 21.57 15.67
CA MET A 1 -10.34 20.34 14.87
C MET A 1 -11.73 19.74 14.76
N GLU A 2 -12.52 20.25 13.82
CA GLU A 2 -13.91 19.82 13.63
C GLU A 2 -13.93 18.59 12.72
N LEU A 3 -14.44 17.46 13.24
CA LEU A 3 -14.55 16.18 12.54
C LEU A 3 -15.71 16.12 11.51
N SER A 4 -16.32 17.27 11.17
CA SER A 4 -17.50 17.35 10.31
C SER A 4 -17.19 17.70 8.85
N ASP A 5 -15.92 17.88 8.48
CA ASP A 5 -15.54 18.21 7.11
C ASP A 5 -15.54 16.93 6.23
N PRO A 6 -16.26 16.89 5.10
CA PRO A 6 -16.35 15.71 4.23
C PRO A 6 -14.97 15.25 3.70
N ASP A 7 -14.00 16.15 3.61
CA ASP A 7 -12.62 15.79 3.23
C ASP A 7 -11.88 15.02 4.34
N THR A 8 -12.25 15.22 5.62
CA THR A 8 -11.70 14.47 6.75
C THR A 8 -12.14 13.01 6.71
N TRP A 9 -13.41 12.76 6.38
CA TRP A 9 -13.95 11.39 6.24
C TRP A 9 -13.30 10.63 5.09
N TRP A 10 -13.02 11.33 3.98
CA TRP A 10 -12.34 10.75 2.84
C TRP A 10 -10.88 10.37 3.18
N GLY A 11 -10.16 11.26 3.88
CA GLY A 11 -8.82 10.98 4.37
C GLY A 11 -8.78 9.79 5.34
N LEU A 12 -9.74 9.72 6.26
CA LEU A 12 -9.89 8.60 7.20
C LEU A 12 -10.15 7.28 6.48
N GLY A 13 -11.01 7.28 5.46
CA GLY A 13 -11.27 6.10 4.62
C GLY A 13 -10.04 5.62 3.86
N LEU A 14 -9.22 6.54 3.35
CA LEU A 14 -7.97 6.19 2.68
C LEU A 14 -6.93 5.59 3.64
N VAL A 15 -6.81 6.15 4.85
CA VAL A 15 -5.92 5.61 5.89
C VAL A 15 -6.39 4.22 6.33
N PHE A 16 -7.69 4.03 6.57
CA PHE A 16 -8.25 2.71 6.89
C PHE A 16 -8.06 1.71 5.75
N GLY A 17 -8.25 2.15 4.50
CA GLY A 17 -8.00 1.32 3.32
C GLY A 17 -6.54 0.89 3.23
N LEU A 18 -5.60 1.81 3.46
CA LEU A 18 -4.17 1.50 3.47
C LEU A 18 -3.82 0.51 4.60
N LEU A 19 -4.34 0.75 5.80
CA LEU A 19 -4.14 -0.14 6.94
C LEU A 19 -4.69 -1.54 6.66
N ALA A 20 -5.90 -1.63 6.12
CA ALA A 20 -6.51 -2.90 5.75
C ALA A 20 -5.65 -3.64 4.72
N VAL A 21 -5.22 -2.97 3.65
CA VAL A 21 -4.37 -3.57 2.61
C VAL A 21 -3.03 -4.03 3.17
N GLY A 22 -2.37 -3.21 4.00
CA GLY A 22 -1.05 -3.52 4.54
C GLY A 22 -1.03 -4.56 5.65
N PHE A 23 -2.10 -4.64 6.47
CA PHE A 23 -2.18 -5.57 7.60
C PHE A 23 -2.94 -6.86 7.29
N TRP A 24 -3.67 -6.93 6.18
CA TRP A 24 -4.37 -8.16 5.77
C TRP A 24 -3.46 -9.39 5.68
N PRO A 25 -2.22 -9.33 5.14
CA PRO A 25 -1.32 -10.49 5.11
C PRO A 25 -0.91 -10.95 6.52
N LEU A 26 -0.72 -10.02 7.46
CA LEU A 26 -0.41 -10.33 8.85
C LEU A 26 -1.61 -10.95 9.57
N LEU A 27 -2.81 -10.46 9.28
CA LEU A 27 -4.06 -11.05 9.78
C LEU A 27 -4.24 -12.47 9.27
N LEU A 28 -4.00 -12.71 7.98
CA LEU A 28 -4.05 -14.04 7.40
C LEU A 28 -2.99 -14.98 7.98
N LEU A 29 -1.75 -14.50 8.23
CA LEU A 29 -0.72 -15.28 8.91
C LEU A 29 -1.09 -15.63 10.36
N ALA A 30 -1.84 -14.77 11.04
CA ALA A 30 -2.27 -15.00 12.41
C ALA A 30 -3.47 -15.96 12.50
N VAL A 31 -4.36 -15.95 11.50
CA VAL A 31 -5.57 -16.78 11.46
C VAL A 31 -5.31 -18.14 10.83
N LEU A 32 -4.49 -18.19 9.78
CA LEU A 32 -4.11 -19.42 9.11
C LEU A 32 -2.78 -19.87 9.73
N ASP A 33 -2.78 -21.03 10.38
CA ASP A 33 -1.56 -21.67 10.92
C ASP A 33 -0.72 -22.24 9.76
N VAL A 34 -0.25 -21.35 8.88
CA VAL A 34 0.37 -21.71 7.60
C VAL A 34 1.84 -21.98 7.78
N SER A 35 2.22 -23.23 7.51
CA SER A 35 3.59 -23.71 7.46
C SER A 35 4.10 -23.83 6.02
N GLY A 36 5.40 -23.63 5.81
CA GLY A 36 6.07 -23.89 4.52
C GLY A 36 5.92 -22.78 3.49
N THR A 37 5.70 -23.14 2.22
CA THR A 37 5.65 -22.24 1.05
C THR A 37 4.55 -21.19 1.12
N THR A 38 3.42 -21.52 1.76
CA THR A 38 2.30 -20.57 1.91
C THR A 38 2.65 -19.44 2.89
N ARG A 39 3.46 -19.72 3.92
CA ARG A 39 3.98 -18.69 4.83
C ARG A 39 4.90 -17.72 4.10
N LYS A 40 5.80 -18.25 3.26
CA LYS A 40 6.70 -17.44 2.42
C LYS A 40 5.93 -16.51 1.49
N ALA A 41 4.87 -17.04 0.85
CA ALA A 41 3.99 -16.26 -0.01
C ALA A 41 3.31 -15.11 0.76
N LEU A 42 2.78 -15.37 1.97
CA LEU A 42 2.15 -14.34 2.78
C LEU A 42 3.14 -13.28 3.28
N VAL A 43 4.36 -13.67 3.66
CA VAL A 43 5.42 -12.74 4.09
C VAL A 43 5.83 -11.83 2.92
N ALA A 44 6.00 -12.39 1.72
CA ALA A 44 6.30 -11.61 0.51
C ALA A 44 5.13 -10.70 0.10
N LEU A 45 3.88 -11.12 0.32
CA LEU A 45 2.68 -10.32 0.07
C LEU A 45 2.55 -9.10 0.98
N GLY A 46 3.18 -9.11 2.17
CA GLY A 46 3.24 -7.97 3.10
C GLY A 46 3.74 -6.69 2.44
N PRO A 47 5.04 -6.59 2.07
CA PRO A 47 5.58 -5.39 1.45
C PRO A 47 4.95 -5.09 0.09
N VAL A 48 4.56 -6.10 -0.69
CA VAL A 48 3.85 -5.91 -1.97
C VAL A 48 2.53 -5.17 -1.75
N SER A 49 1.71 -5.61 -0.79
CA SER A 49 0.41 -5.00 -0.49
C SER A 49 0.56 -3.58 0.05
N ILE A 50 1.50 -3.32 0.96
CA ILE A 50 1.78 -1.98 1.49
C ILE A 50 2.22 -1.03 0.36
N CYS A 51 3.13 -1.49 -0.49
CA CYS A 51 3.61 -0.70 -1.62
C CYS A 51 2.51 -0.39 -2.63
N LEU A 52 1.63 -1.35 -2.94
CA LEU A 52 0.45 -1.14 -3.78
C LEU A 52 -0.53 -0.15 -3.14
N GLY A 53 -0.75 -0.26 -1.82
CA GLY A 53 -1.58 0.66 -1.06
C GLY A 53 -1.05 2.10 -1.13
N PHE A 54 0.25 2.31 -0.93
CA PHE A 54 0.87 3.63 -1.07
C PHE A 54 0.82 4.16 -2.50
N ALA A 55 1.08 3.32 -3.50
CA ALA A 55 0.97 3.71 -4.90
C ALA A 55 -0.48 4.16 -5.24
N GLY A 56 -1.48 3.43 -4.78
CA GLY A 56 -2.89 3.80 -4.91
C GLY A 56 -3.22 5.13 -4.22
N LEU A 57 -2.73 5.32 -2.98
CA LEU A 57 -2.91 6.57 -2.23
C LEU A 57 -2.29 7.76 -2.96
N ILE A 58 -1.07 7.60 -3.49
CA ILE A 58 -0.39 8.64 -4.26
C ILE A 58 -1.19 8.99 -5.52
N LEU A 59 -1.72 7.98 -6.23
CA LEU A 59 -2.56 8.20 -7.41
C LEU A 59 -3.87 8.91 -7.06
N VAL A 60 -4.56 8.48 -6.00
CA VAL A 60 -5.82 9.11 -5.55
C VAL A 60 -5.56 10.55 -5.10
N CYS A 61 -4.54 10.78 -4.29
CA CYS A 61 -4.16 12.11 -3.83
C CYS A 61 -3.72 13.02 -4.99
N GLY A 62 -2.91 12.52 -5.93
CA GLY A 62 -2.48 13.31 -7.08
C GLY A 62 -3.57 13.56 -8.12
N TYR A 63 -4.56 12.66 -8.24
CA TYR A 63 -5.70 12.87 -9.13
C TYR A 63 -6.75 13.82 -8.53
N ARG A 64 -7.06 13.68 -7.24
CA ARG A 64 -8.12 14.44 -6.57
C ARG A 64 -7.63 15.78 -5.99
N TYR A 65 -6.40 15.83 -5.48
CA TYR A 65 -5.80 16.99 -4.83
C TYR A 65 -4.58 17.54 -5.61
N GLY A 66 -4.41 17.16 -6.88
CA GLY A 66 -3.25 17.57 -7.69
C GLY A 66 -3.08 19.08 -7.81
N GLU A 67 -4.18 19.83 -7.95
CA GLU A 67 -4.14 21.31 -7.99
C GLU A 67 -3.84 21.93 -6.62
N SER A 68 -4.39 21.40 -5.53
CA SER A 68 -4.14 21.93 -4.19
C SER A 68 -2.75 21.59 -3.66
N LEU A 69 -2.20 20.44 -4.04
CA LEU A 69 -0.84 20.00 -3.69
C LEU A 69 0.25 20.60 -4.60
N ARG A 70 -0.11 21.39 -5.63
CA ARG A 70 0.81 21.85 -6.69
C ARG A 70 1.67 20.72 -7.29
N TRP A 71 1.13 19.50 -7.32
CA TRP A 71 1.92 18.34 -7.68
C TRP A 71 1.97 18.19 -9.20
N SER A 72 3.16 18.12 -9.78
CA SER A 72 3.28 17.83 -11.20
C SER A 72 2.78 16.40 -11.47
N ARG A 73 1.93 16.22 -12.48
CA ARG A 73 1.44 14.91 -12.93
C ARG A 73 2.59 13.89 -13.09
N ARG A 74 3.76 14.34 -13.54
CA ARG A 74 4.96 13.50 -13.67
C ARG A 74 5.51 13.00 -12.32
N GLN A 75 5.45 13.82 -11.27
CA GLN A 75 5.90 13.43 -9.92
C GLN A 75 4.95 12.42 -9.28
N THR A 76 3.64 12.60 -9.42
CA THR A 76 2.65 11.62 -8.93
C THR A 76 2.86 10.25 -9.58
N TRP A 77 2.97 10.21 -10.92
CA TRP A 77 3.23 8.97 -11.64
C TRP A 77 4.60 8.38 -11.32
N GLY A 78 5.64 9.21 -11.14
CA GLY A 78 6.96 8.76 -10.74
C GLY A 78 6.98 8.09 -9.36
N LEU A 79 6.31 8.69 -8.38
CA LEU A 79 6.20 8.13 -7.03
C LEU A 79 5.35 6.85 -6.99
N ALA A 80 4.23 6.83 -7.73
CA ALA A 80 3.42 5.62 -7.86
C ALA A 80 4.22 4.47 -8.49
N ALA A 81 4.98 4.75 -9.56
CA ALA A 81 5.84 3.76 -10.20
C ALA A 81 6.99 3.29 -9.29
N LEU A 82 7.56 4.19 -8.48
CA LEU A 82 8.60 3.85 -7.51
C LEU A 82 8.07 2.89 -6.45
N PHE A 83 6.92 3.17 -5.84
CA PHE A 83 6.31 2.28 -4.86
C PHE A 83 5.90 0.94 -5.49
N LEU A 84 5.35 0.94 -6.70
CA LEU A 84 5.09 -0.29 -7.45
C LEU A 84 6.37 -1.11 -7.66
N GLY A 85 7.46 -0.47 -8.08
CA GLY A 85 8.76 -1.10 -8.30
C GLY A 85 9.34 -1.66 -7.00
N LEU A 86 9.29 -0.90 -5.91
CA LEU A 86 9.71 -1.35 -4.57
C LEU A 86 8.87 -2.53 -4.08
N GLY A 87 7.57 -2.53 -4.30
CA GLY A 87 6.69 -3.64 -3.97
C GLY A 87 7.07 -4.92 -4.71
N LEU A 88 7.27 -4.81 -6.03
CA LEU A 88 7.72 -5.92 -6.88
C LEU A 88 9.09 -6.45 -6.48
N LEU A 89 10.07 -5.57 -6.28
CA LEU A 89 11.43 -5.93 -5.89
C LEU A 89 11.47 -6.51 -4.47
N GLY A 90 10.69 -5.97 -3.54
CA GLY A 90 10.57 -6.49 -2.18
C GLY A 90 9.89 -7.86 -2.15
N GLY A 91 8.82 -8.04 -2.92
CA GLY A 91 8.13 -9.32 -3.05
C GLY A 91 9.00 -10.40 -3.68
N LEU A 92 9.67 -10.08 -4.80
CA LEU A 92 10.60 -11.01 -5.45
C LEU A 92 11.82 -11.30 -4.57
N GLY A 93 12.38 -10.28 -3.92
CA GLY A 93 13.53 -10.43 -3.02
C GLY A 93 13.22 -11.38 -1.86
N LEU A 94 12.06 -11.23 -1.22
CA LEU A 94 11.65 -12.14 -0.14
C LEU A 94 11.33 -13.55 -0.65
N TRP A 95 10.70 -13.66 -1.83
CA TRP A 95 10.43 -14.94 -2.47
C TRP A 95 11.70 -15.76 -2.76
N PHE A 96 12.77 -15.08 -3.21
CA PHE A 96 14.06 -15.73 -3.47
C PHE A 96 14.96 -15.85 -2.23
N SER A 97 14.82 -14.98 -1.22
CA SER A 97 15.69 -14.96 -0.03
C SER A 97 15.34 -16.02 1.01
N GLU A 98 14.13 -16.54 1.03
CA GLU A 98 13.78 -17.67 1.91
C GLU A 98 14.14 -19.03 1.29
N GLY A 99 14.81 -19.07 0.13
CA GLY A 99 15.24 -20.29 -0.58
C GLY A 99 16.21 -21.18 0.18
#